data_AF-A0A224Y041-F1
#
_entry.id   AF-A0A224Y041-F1
#
_cell.length_a   1.000
_cell.length_b   1.000
_cell.length_c   1.000
_cell.angle_alpha   90.00
_cell.angle_beta   90.00
_cell.angle_gamma   90.00
#
_symmetry.space_group_name_H-M   'P 1'
#
loop_
_entity.id
_entity.type
_entity.pdbx_description
1 polymer ?
#
loop_
_entity_poly.entity_id
_entity_poly.type
_entity_poly.pdbx_seq_one_letter_code
_entity_poly.pdbx_strand_id
1 'polypeptide(L)'
;CVESARRTSPANWILFLLMVIFLAAATAIFSSLYSLMVIAYAFITTASITILITIIARFIPIDFTTCGTLLCILSLIFLLISIVVTILIIVLRMPILHVCLAGLAVLLITFWMLYDTQRILGGRYELEEDEYLLGAIQLLVDIIYMYQYLLILFGFCASNE
;
A
#
# COMPACT_ATOMS: atom_id res chain seq x y z
N CYS A 1 4.16 -17.70 7.19
CA CYS A 1 5.57 -17.42 7.53
C CYS A 1 6.04 -18.40 8.60
N VAL A 2 7.26 -18.91 8.50
CA VAL A 2 7.90 -19.66 9.60
C VAL A 2 8.41 -18.64 10.62
N GLU A 3 7.89 -18.70 11.84
CA GLU A 3 8.19 -17.72 12.89
C GLU A 3 9.70 -17.65 13.20
N SER A 4 10.38 -18.80 13.21
CA SER A 4 11.83 -18.87 13.40
C SER A 4 12.60 -18.09 12.34
N ALA A 5 12.21 -18.14 11.06
CA ALA A 5 12.90 -17.42 9.98
C ALA A 5 12.64 -15.91 10.00
N ARG A 6 11.50 -15.46 10.57
CA ARG A 6 11.17 -14.04 10.76
C ARG A 6 12.03 -13.39 11.85
N ARG A 7 12.34 -14.14 12.92
CA ARG A 7 13.00 -13.63 14.13
C ARG A 7 14.52 -13.90 14.16
N THR A 8 15.04 -14.76 13.29
CA THR A 8 16.48 -15.08 13.26
C THR A 8 17.28 -14.20 12.30
N SER A 9 18.24 -13.46 12.86
CA SER A 9 19.32 -12.84 12.10
C SER A 9 20.35 -13.91 11.69
N PRO A 10 20.90 -13.92 10.45
CA PRO A 10 20.73 -12.91 9.39
C PRO A 10 19.60 -13.20 8.39
N ALA A 11 18.88 -14.32 8.54
CA ALA A 11 17.90 -14.80 7.56
C ALA A 11 16.76 -13.79 7.32
N ASN A 12 16.30 -13.12 8.36
CA ASN A 12 15.25 -12.10 8.29
C ASN A 12 15.62 -10.92 7.36
N TRP A 13 16.83 -10.38 7.47
CA TRP A 13 17.33 -9.29 6.62
C TRP A 13 17.50 -9.69 5.16
N ILE A 14 17.98 -10.92 4.91
CA ILE A 14 18.10 -11.45 3.55
C ILE A 14 16.72 -11.55 2.89
N LEU A 15 15.74 -12.09 3.62
CA LEU A 15 14.35 -12.19 3.13
C LEU A 15 13.73 -10.81 2.86
N PHE A 16 13.97 -9.84 3.74
CA PHE A 16 13.52 -8.46 3.54
C PHE A 16 14.13 -7.84 2.29
N LEU A 17 15.45 -7.91 2.12
CA LEU A 17 16.13 -7.33 0.96
C LEU A 17 15.68 -8.02 -0.34
N LEU A 18 15.50 -9.34 -0.32
CA LEU A 18 14.96 -10.08 -1.44
C LEU A 18 13.55 -9.58 -1.81
N MET A 19 12.68 -9.40 -0.82
CA MET A 19 11.33 -8.85 -1.02
C MET A 19 11.37 -7.44 -1.63
N VAL A 20 12.25 -6.58 -1.12
CA VAL A 20 12.44 -5.21 -1.66
C VAL A 20 12.83 -5.27 -3.13
N ILE A 21 13.78 -6.13 -3.51
CA ILE A 21 14.23 -6.27 -4.91
C ILE A 21 13.07 -6.71 -5.80
N PHE A 22 12.32 -7.75 -5.41
CA PHE A 22 11.18 -8.25 -6.19
C PHE A 22 10.11 -7.18 -6.37
N LEU A 23 9.78 -6.47 -5.29
CA LEU A 23 8.72 -5.48 -5.30
C LEU A 23 9.12 -4.22 -6.09
N ALA A 24 10.39 -3.82 -6.01
CA ALA A 24 10.96 -2.76 -6.82
C ALA A 24 10.94 -3.13 -8.32
N ALA A 25 11.36 -4.34 -8.67
CA ALA A 25 11.33 -4.81 -10.06
C ALA A 25 9.90 -4.86 -10.62
N ALA A 26 8.94 -5.40 -9.86
CA ALA A 26 7.53 -5.43 -10.24
C ALA A 26 6.97 -4.01 -10.45
N THR A 27 7.27 -3.10 -9.53
CA THR A 27 6.83 -1.71 -9.60
C THR A 27 7.48 -0.96 -10.77
N ALA A 28 8.74 -1.23 -11.09
CA ALA A 28 9.43 -0.65 -12.23
C ALA A 28 8.81 -1.11 -13.57
N ILE A 29 8.50 -2.40 -13.69
CA ILE A 29 7.79 -2.95 -14.86
C ILE A 29 6.39 -2.32 -14.99
N PHE A 30 5.67 -2.14 -13.89
CA PHE A 30 4.36 -1.49 -13.92
C PHE A 30 4.45 0.00 -14.30
N SER A 31 5.46 0.70 -13.77
CA SER A 31 5.67 2.13 -14.03
C SER A 31 6.08 2.41 -15.47
N SER A 32 6.75 1.47 -16.15
CA SER A 32 7.19 1.64 -17.55
C SER A 32 6.03 1.73 -18.55
N LEU A 33 4.80 1.46 -18.10
CA LEU A 33 3.57 1.64 -18.88
C LEU A 33 3.07 3.10 -18.91
N TYR A 34 3.64 3.99 -18.10
CA TYR A 34 3.20 5.37 -17.93
C TYR A 34 4.26 6.38 -18.39
N SER A 35 3.84 7.61 -18.68
CA SER A 35 4.76 8.69 -19.04
C SER A 35 5.56 9.20 -17.83
N LEU A 36 6.75 9.76 -18.07
CA LEU A 36 7.62 10.28 -17.01
C LEU A 36 6.93 11.34 -16.13
N MET A 37 6.06 12.17 -16.72
CA MET A 37 5.29 13.17 -15.97
C MET A 37 4.31 12.51 -14.99
N VAL A 38 3.56 11.49 -15.44
CA VAL A 38 2.62 10.74 -14.58
C VAL A 38 3.36 10.05 -13.44
N ILE A 39 4.51 9.43 -13.73
CA ILE A 39 5.37 8.79 -12.73
C ILE A 39 5.83 9.81 -11.68
N ALA A 40 6.28 10.99 -12.10
CA ALA A 40 6.74 12.04 -11.19
C ALA A 40 5.61 12.54 -10.28
N TYR A 41 4.42 12.78 -10.83
CA TYR A 41 3.26 13.18 -10.03
C TYR A 41 2.86 12.10 -9.02
N ALA A 42 2.78 10.83 -9.44
CA ALA A 42 2.46 9.71 -8.55
C ALA A 42 3.46 9.61 -7.39
N PHE A 43 4.76 9.68 -7.70
CA PHE A 43 5.82 9.61 -6.70
C PHE A 43 5.74 10.74 -5.66
N ILE A 44 5.59 12.00 -6.11
CA ILE A 44 5.51 13.16 -5.22
C ILE A 44 4.25 13.08 -4.35
N THR A 45 3.12 12.68 -4.91
CA THR A 45 1.87 12.53 -4.16
C THR A 45 1.96 11.39 -3.15
N THR A 46 2.52 10.23 -3.50
CA THR A 46 2.76 9.14 -2.54
C THR A 46 3.62 9.62 -1.38
N ALA A 47 4.76 10.26 -1.65
CA ALA A 47 5.65 10.77 -0.61
C ALA A 47 4.93 11.78 0.31
N SER A 48 4.13 12.66 -0.27
CA SER A 48 3.36 13.66 0.48
C SER A 48 2.30 13.02 1.37
N ILE A 49 1.54 12.06 0.86
CA ILE A 49 0.54 11.31 1.64
C ILE A 49 1.22 10.54 2.75
N THR A 50 2.31 9.84 2.46
CA THR A 50 3.07 9.08 3.45
C THR A 50 3.52 9.96 4.61
N ILE A 51 4.18 11.10 4.34
CA ILE A 51 4.63 12.03 5.37
C ILE A 51 3.44 12.57 6.17
N LEU A 52 2.38 12.99 5.48
CA LEU A 52 1.19 13.55 6.12
C LEU A 52 0.53 12.53 7.06
N ILE A 53 0.34 11.29 6.61
CA ILE A 53 -0.25 10.21 7.41
C ILE A 53 0.67 9.86 8.59
N THR A 54 1.99 9.83 8.42
CA THR A 54 2.91 9.60 9.54
C THR A 54 2.82 10.69 10.61
N ILE A 55 2.68 11.96 10.20
CA ILE A 55 2.45 13.06 11.14
C ILE A 55 1.10 12.89 11.85
N ILE A 56 0.02 12.65 11.09
CA ILE A 56 -1.33 12.47 11.65
C ILE A 56 -1.38 11.29 12.61
N ALA A 57 -0.77 10.16 12.27
CA ALA A 57 -0.71 8.94 13.11
C ALA A 57 -0.19 9.23 14.52
N ARG A 58 0.77 10.15 14.64
CA ARG A 58 1.37 10.56 15.91
C ARG A 58 0.47 11.48 16.74
N PHE A 59 -0.27 12.38 16.08
CA PHE A 59 -1.02 13.43 16.77
C PHE A 59 -2.51 13.10 16.96
N ILE A 60 -3.04 12.13 16.22
CA ILE A 60 -4.44 11.76 16.32
C ILE A 60 -4.69 11.01 17.65
N PRO A 61 -5.67 11.46 18.46
CA PRO A 61 -5.95 10.82 19.76
C PRO A 61 -6.73 9.51 19.63
N ILE A 62 -7.18 9.18 18.40
CA ILE A 62 -7.92 7.96 18.10
C ILE A 62 -6.92 6.84 17.82
N ASP A 63 -7.08 5.72 18.51
CA ASP A 63 -6.25 4.54 18.31
C ASP A 63 -6.87 3.60 17.25
N PHE A 64 -6.39 3.72 16.01
CA PHE A 64 -6.82 2.87 14.90
C PHE A 64 -6.27 1.45 15.00
N THR A 65 -5.30 1.16 15.87
CA THR A 65 -4.75 -0.20 16.02
C THR A 65 -5.81 -1.21 16.50
N THR A 66 -6.91 -0.73 17.09
CA THR A 66 -8.08 -1.55 17.46
C THR A 66 -8.94 -1.99 16.28
N CYS A 67 -8.82 -1.34 15.12
CA CYS A 67 -9.64 -1.58 13.93
C CYS A 67 -9.02 -2.62 12.96
N GLY A 68 -7.91 -3.28 13.32
CA GLY A 68 -7.18 -4.17 12.41
C GLY A 68 -8.04 -5.27 11.79
N THR A 69 -8.89 -5.93 12.59
CA THR A 69 -9.81 -6.96 12.09
C THR A 69 -10.83 -6.39 11.09
N LEU A 70 -11.35 -5.18 11.34
CA LEU A 70 -12.27 -4.51 10.43
C LEU A 70 -11.57 -4.18 9.10
N LEU A 71 -10.36 -3.61 9.15
CA LEU A 71 -9.57 -3.30 7.95
C LEU A 71 -9.21 -4.55 7.14
N CYS A 72 -8.94 -5.67 7.83
CA CYS A 72 -8.72 -6.98 7.21
C CYS A 72 -9.97 -7.49 6.47
N ILE A 73 -11.15 -7.43 7.09
CA ILE A 73 -12.40 -7.84 6.45
C ILE A 73 -12.73 -6.93 5.25
N LEU A 74 -12.58 -5.61 5.41
CA LEU A 74 -12.83 -4.65 4.33
C LEU A 74 -11.88 -4.87 3.14
N SER A 75 -10.60 -5.12 3.40
CA SER A 75 -9.61 -5.40 2.34
C SER A 75 -9.86 -6.74 1.64
N LEU A 76 -10.31 -7.78 2.36
CA LEU A 76 -10.69 -9.04 1.73
C LEU A 76 -11.91 -8.87 0.81
N ILE A 77 -12.94 -8.16 1.28
CA ILE A 77 -14.13 -7.85 0.46
C ILE A 77 -13.72 -7.03 -0.76
N PHE A 78 -12.88 -6.01 -0.56
CA PHE A 78 -12.37 -5.18 -1.64
C PHE A 78 -11.58 -5.99 -2.67
N LEU A 79 -10.76 -6.95 -2.24
CA LEU A 79 -10.00 -7.84 -3.12
C LEU A 79 -10.94 -8.71 -3.97
N LEU A 80 -11.97 -9.31 -3.37
CA LEU A 80 -12.95 -10.11 -4.11
C LEU A 80 -13.71 -9.27 -5.15
N ILE A 81 -14.16 -8.07 -4.76
CA ILE A 81 -14.81 -7.12 -5.68
C ILE A 81 -13.86 -6.73 -6.81
N SER A 82 -12.60 -6.42 -6.49
CA SER A 82 -11.58 -6.01 -7.45
C SER A 82 -11.32 -7.07 -8.51
N ILE A 83 -11.30 -8.35 -8.14
CA ILE A 83 -11.14 -9.46 -9.09
C ILE A 83 -12.32 -9.50 -10.06
N VAL A 84 -13.55 -9.49 -9.55
CA VAL A 84 -14.77 -9.53 -10.38
C VAL A 84 -14.84 -8.32 -11.31
N VAL A 85 -14.56 -7.13 -10.78
CA VAL A 85 -14.52 -5.88 -11.55
C VAL A 85 -13.43 -5.91 -12.62
N THR A 86 -12.25 -6.44 -12.32
CA THR A 86 -11.15 -6.56 -13.30
C THR A 86 -11.55 -7.45 -14.48
N ILE A 87 -12.21 -8.59 -14.21
CA ILE A 87 -12.76 -9.45 -15.27
C ILE A 87 -13.78 -8.68 -16.12
N LEU A 88 -14.66 -7.92 -15.47
CA LEU A 88 -15.66 -7.10 -16.16
C LEU A 88 -15.02 -6.01 -17.04
N ILE A 89 -13.96 -5.36 -16.57
CA ILE A 89 -13.21 -4.36 -17.34
C ILE A 89 -12.60 -4.98 -18.60
N ILE A 90 -12.03 -6.18 -18.50
CA ILE A 90 -11.43 -6.89 -19.65
C ILE A 90 -12.50 -7.19 -20.70
N VAL A 91 -13.69 -7.60 -20.27
CA VAL A 91 -14.80 -7.97 -21.17
C VAL A 91 -15.50 -6.74 -21.77
N LEU A 92 -15.84 -5.75 -20.94
CA LEU A 92 -16.63 -4.58 -21.34
C LEU A 92 -15.79 -3.39 -21.81
N ARG A 93 -14.46 -3.42 -21.61
CA ARG A 93 -13.51 -2.34 -21.96
C ARG A 93 -13.91 -0.97 -21.40
N MET A 94 -14.35 -0.94 -20.14
CA MET A 94 -14.77 0.28 -19.45
C MET A 94 -13.65 0.80 -18.53
N PRO A 95 -12.76 1.71 -18.99
CA PRO A 95 -11.61 2.16 -18.21
C PRO A 95 -12.00 2.97 -16.96
N ILE A 96 -13.14 3.66 -17.00
CA ILE A 96 -13.65 4.46 -15.86
C ILE A 96 -13.83 3.59 -14.60
N LEU A 97 -14.25 2.33 -14.77
CA LEU A 97 -14.46 1.43 -13.64
C LEU A 97 -13.13 1.09 -12.93
N HIS A 98 -12.04 1.01 -13.69
CA HIS A 98 -10.70 0.77 -13.14
C HIS A 98 -10.22 1.95 -12.29
N VAL A 99 -10.51 3.18 -12.73
CA VAL A 99 -10.16 4.42 -12.04
C VAL A 99 -10.95 4.57 -10.73
N CYS A 100 -12.26 4.30 -10.77
CA CYS A 100 -13.09 4.30 -9.56
C CYS A 100 -12.57 3.30 -8.53
N LEU A 101 -12.16 2.11 -8.98
CA LEU A 101 -11.59 1.08 -8.11
C LEU A 101 -10.26 1.52 -7.51
N ALA A 102 -9.38 2.14 -8.31
CA ALA A 102 -8.12 2.69 -7.83
C ALA A 102 -8.34 3.78 -6.77
N GLY A 103 -9.32 4.67 -6.95
CA GLY A 103 -9.69 5.68 -5.95
C GLY A 103 -10.16 5.09 -4.62
N LEU A 104 -10.99 4.04 -4.66
CA LEU A 104 -11.39 3.31 -3.46
C LEU A 104 -10.20 2.60 -2.80
N ALA A 105 -9.29 2.04 -3.59
CA ALA A 105 -8.07 1.42 -3.08
C ALA A 105 -7.17 2.43 -2.38
N VAL A 106 -7.01 3.64 -2.91
CA VAL A 106 -6.26 4.73 -2.27
C VAL A 106 -6.80 5.02 -0.87
N LEU A 107 -8.12 5.13 -0.72
CA LEU A 107 -8.74 5.37 0.59
C LEU A 107 -8.45 4.22 1.55
N LEU A 108 -8.62 2.98 1.10
CA LEU A 108 -8.37 1.79 1.93
C LEU A 108 -6.89 1.69 2.37
N ILE A 109 -5.95 1.89 1.45
CA ILE A 109 -4.51 1.88 1.75
C ILE A 109 -4.13 3.02 2.69
N THR A 110 -4.79 4.19 2.60
CA THR A 110 -4.56 5.28 3.55
C THR A 110 -4.91 4.88 4.99
N PHE A 111 -6.00 4.12 5.18
CA PHE A 111 -6.35 3.60 6.51
C PHE A 111 -5.39 2.51 7.00
N TRP A 112 -4.92 1.61 6.11
CA TRP A 112 -3.87 0.65 6.44
C TRP A 112 -2.57 1.32 6.84
N MET A 113 -2.16 2.34 6.09
CA MET A 113 -0.95 3.10 6.37
C MET A 113 -1.02 3.82 7.72
N LEU A 114 -2.19 4.37 8.07
CA LEU A 114 -2.42 4.96 9.39
C LEU A 114 -2.34 3.90 10.49
N TYR A 115 -2.99 2.75 10.29
CA TYR A 115 -2.96 1.61 11.20
C TYR A 115 -1.54 1.10 11.46
N ASP A 116 -0.78 0.78 10.41
CA ASP A 116 0.56 0.24 10.53
C ASP A 116 1.56 1.28 11.06
N THR A 117 1.40 2.56 10.71
CA THR A 117 2.22 3.61 11.32
C THR A 117 1.97 3.75 12.83
N GLN A 118 0.72 3.67 13.28
CA GLN A 118 0.40 3.69 14.71
C GLN A 118 0.94 2.46 15.45
N ARG A 119 0.97 1.29 14.80
CA ARG A 119 1.59 0.08 15.37
C ARG A 119 3.10 0.21 15.54
N ILE A 120 3.76 0.96 14.65
CA ILE A 120 5.20 1.26 14.74
C ILE A 120 5.50 2.32 15.81
N LEU A 121 4.62 3.32 15.98
CA LEU A 121 4.82 4.45 16.89
C LEU A 121 4.43 4.18 18.36
N GLY A 122 3.90 3.00 18.69
CA GLY A 122 3.53 2.61 20.06
C GLY A 122 2.06 2.82 20.42
N GLY A 123 1.12 2.39 19.56
CA GLY A 123 -0.31 2.31 19.87
C GLY A 123 -0.67 1.17 20.83
N ARG A 124 -1.96 0.92 21.08
CA ARG A 124 -2.41 -0.14 22.02
C ARG A 124 -2.05 -1.57 21.59
N TYR A 125 -1.88 -1.80 20.29
CA TYR A 125 -1.37 -3.06 19.72
C TYR A 125 -0.04 -2.81 18.98
N GLU A 126 0.97 -2.35 19.71
CA GLU A 126 2.31 -2.12 19.18
C GLU A 126 3.02 -3.42 18.76
N LEU A 127 3.99 -3.28 17.86
CA LEU A 127 4.88 -4.37 17.46
C LEU A 127 5.85 -4.70 18.58
N GLU A 128 6.18 -5.99 18.75
CA GLU A 128 7.26 -6.39 19.66
C GLU A 128 8.61 -5.83 19.17
N GLU A 129 9.54 -5.58 20.10
CA GLU A 129 10.83 -4.94 19.79
C GLU A 129 11.69 -5.72 18.79
N ASP A 130 11.47 -7.03 18.65
CA ASP A 130 12.14 -7.88 17.67
C ASP A 130 11.43 -7.96 16.31
N GLU A 131 10.30 -7.25 16.16
CA GLU A 131 9.46 -7.23 14.96
C GLU A 131 9.51 -5.91 14.18
N TYR A 132 10.51 -5.05 14.41
CA TYR A 132 10.69 -3.80 13.62
C TYR A 132 10.75 -4.05 12.11
N LEU A 133 11.30 -5.19 11.69
CA LEU A 133 11.36 -5.58 10.28
C LEU A 133 9.97 -5.86 9.71
N LEU A 134 9.05 -6.41 10.50
CA LEU A 134 7.67 -6.65 10.10
C LEU A 134 6.95 -5.32 9.87
N GLY A 135 7.11 -4.36 10.79
CA GLY A 135 6.58 -3.01 10.60
C GLY A 135 7.12 -2.34 9.35
N ALA A 136 8.42 -2.45 9.09
CA ALA A 136 9.05 -1.92 7.88
C ALA A 136 8.50 -2.59 6.60
N ILE A 137 8.28 -3.90 6.61
CA ILE A 137 7.68 -4.66 5.50
C ILE A 137 6.26 -4.17 5.22
N GLN A 138 5.44 -4.04 6.26
CA GLN A 138 4.04 -3.59 6.14
C GLN A 138 3.97 -2.18 5.56
N LEU A 139 4.73 -1.24 6.12
CA LEU A 139 4.78 0.14 5.65
C LEU A 139 5.31 0.26 4.20
N LEU A 140 6.31 -0.56 3.83
CA LEU A 140 6.82 -0.60 2.46
C LEU A 140 5.75 -1.05 1.46
N VAL A 141 4.99 -2.09 1.81
CA VAL A 141 3.91 -2.61 0.96
C VAL A 141 2.80 -1.57 0.79
N ASP A 142 2.42 -0.86 1.85
CA ASP A 142 1.44 0.22 1.78
C ASP A 142 1.89 1.36 0.85
N ILE A 143 3.14 1.82 0.98
CA ILE A 143 3.70 2.87 0.12
C ILE A 143 3.68 2.45 -1.36
N ILE A 144 4.01 1.19 -1.65
CA ILE A 144 4.09 0.70 -3.03
C ILE A 144 2.71 0.52 -3.64
N TYR A 145 1.73 0.01 -2.89
CA TYR A 145 0.35 -0.03 -3.37
C TYR A 145 -0.24 1.37 -3.56
N MET A 146 0.02 2.29 -2.63
CA MET A 146 -0.36 3.70 -2.77
C MET A 146 0.18 4.29 -4.08
N TYR A 147 1.47 4.10 -4.36
CA TYR A 147 2.08 4.52 -5.62
C TYR A 147 1.42 3.91 -6.86
N GLN A 148 1.19 2.59 -6.88
CA GLN A 148 0.57 1.91 -8.03
C GLN A 148 -0.85 2.39 -8.30
N TYR A 149 -1.68 2.61 -7.26
CA TYR A 149 -3.03 3.12 -7.44
C TYR A 149 -3.05 4.59 -7.89
N LEU A 150 -2.10 5.41 -7.42
CA LEU A 150 -1.94 6.80 -7.90
C LEU A 150 -1.48 6.85 -9.36
N LEU A 151 -0.61 5.94 -9.80
CA LEU A 151 -0.27 5.81 -11.23
C LEU A 151 -1.50 5.56 -12.10
N ILE A 152 -2.41 4.67 -11.67
CA ILE A 152 -3.65 4.39 -12.41
C ILE A 152 -4.52 5.65 -12.50
N LEU A 153 -4.69 6.38 -11.39
CA LEU A 153 -5.49 7.61 -11.36
C LEU A 153 -4.90 8.70 -12.27
N PHE A 154 -3.60 9.00 -12.13
CA PHE A 154 -2.95 10.04 -12.91
C PHE A 154 -2.75 9.65 -14.38
N GLY A 155 -2.53 8.37 -14.67
CA GLY A 155 -2.47 7.86 -16.03
C GLY A 155 -3.77 8.05 -16.79
N PHE A 156 -4.92 7.84 -16.13
CA PHE A 156 -6.23 8.12 -16.73
C PHE A 156 -6.48 9.61 -16.96
N CYS A 157 -6.07 10.48 -16.03
CA CYS A 157 -6.19 11.92 -16.22
C CYS A 157 -5.35 12.41 -17.41
N ALA A 158 -4.11 11.94 -17.53
CA ALA A 158 -3.20 12.33 -18.61
C ALA A 158 -3.61 11.77 -19.99
N SER A 159 -4.38 10.67 -20.05
CA SER A 159 -4.87 10.13 -21.33
C SER A 159 -6.02 10.94 -21.96
N ASN A 160 -6.60 11.88 -21.22
CA ASN A 160 -7.72 12.72 -21.67
C ASN A 160 -7.27 14.12 -22.16
N GLU A 161 -5.97 14.37 -22.22
CA GLU A 161 -5.34 15.55 -22.85
C GLU A 161 -4.86 15.23 -24.26
#